data_AF-D7NFL5-F1
#
_entry.id   AF-D7NFL5-F1
#
_cell.length_a   1.000
_cell.length_b   1.000
_cell.length_c   1.000
_cell.angle_alpha   90.00
_cell.angle_beta   90.00
_cell.angle_gamma   90.00
#
_symmetry.space_group_name_H-M   'P 1'
#
loop_
_entity.id
_entity.type
_entity.pdbx_description
1 polymer ?
#
loop_
_entity_poly.entity_id
_entity_poly.type
_entity_poly.pdbx_seq_one_letter_code
_entity_poly.pdbx_strand_id
1 'polypeptide(L)'
;MKSNGKNKRWTAQEAEYIQQSLGKVSFEDMAAYLGRSPMSVRLFVLRRRMTPGPLVKRNLLMEMLKLKFRHPEEFTPTRAFYKETGIGQRRWWDLYYGRKSITGKEYTAVAEYLGITIQEAFESRQLELFEEK
;
A
#
# COMPACT_ATOMS: atom_id res chain seq x y z
N MET A 1 -9.69 40.82 -10.22
CA MET A 1 -9.28 39.72 -9.31
C MET A 1 -7.80 39.86 -9.03
N LYS A 2 -7.39 40.13 -7.79
CA LYS A 2 -5.99 40.42 -7.46
C LYS A 2 -5.14 39.15 -7.57
N SER A 3 -4.29 39.05 -8.58
CA SER A 3 -3.20 38.06 -8.62
C SER A 3 -2.09 38.56 -7.69
N ASN A 4 -2.08 38.10 -6.43
CA ASN A 4 -1.02 38.48 -5.52
C ASN A 4 -0.65 37.30 -4.62
N GLY A 5 0.59 36.85 -4.73
CA GLY A 5 1.16 35.83 -3.85
C GLY A 5 2.31 35.11 -4.53
N LYS A 6 3.54 35.53 -4.23
CA LYS A 6 4.77 34.78 -4.55
C LYS A 6 4.51 33.29 -4.29
N ASN A 7 4.68 32.43 -5.32
CA ASN A 7 4.47 31.00 -5.16
C ASN A 7 5.33 30.50 -3.98
N LYS A 8 4.70 30.24 -2.82
CA LYS A 8 5.38 29.73 -1.63
C LYS A 8 6.04 28.42 -2.02
N ARG A 9 7.37 28.42 -2.12
CA ARG A 9 8.16 27.22 -2.45
C ARG A 9 7.84 26.14 -1.41
N TRP A 10 7.76 24.90 -1.88
CA TRP A 10 7.56 23.74 -1.01
C TRP A 10 8.84 23.47 -0.23
N THR A 11 8.76 23.40 1.09
CA THR A 11 9.92 23.05 1.93
C THR A 11 10.09 21.53 1.99
N ALA A 12 11.27 21.07 2.40
CA ALA A 12 11.53 19.64 2.60
C ALA A 12 10.61 19.05 3.68
N GLN A 13 10.36 19.79 4.76
CA GLN A 13 9.45 19.39 5.84
C GLN A 13 8.00 19.26 5.37
N GLU A 14 7.50 20.21 4.56
CA GLU A 14 6.16 20.11 3.97
C GLU A 14 6.05 18.88 3.05
N ALA A 15 7.11 18.58 2.28
CA ALA A 15 7.15 17.41 1.41
C ALA A 15 7.16 16.09 2.18
N GLU A 16 7.93 16.02 3.28
CA GLU A 16 8.01 14.86 4.15
C GLU A 16 6.67 14.60 4.86
N TYR A 17 6.04 15.64 5.41
CA TYR A 17 4.72 15.53 6.01
C TYR A 17 3.68 15.00 5.02
N ILE A 18 3.67 15.51 3.78
CA ILE A 18 2.77 15.01 2.73
C ILE A 18 3.06 13.53 2.48
N GLN A 19 4.32 13.14 2.30
CA GLN A 19 4.69 11.75 2.05
C GLN A 19 4.23 10.80 3.17
N GLN A 20 4.37 11.21 4.44
CA GLN A 20 3.97 10.41 5.60
C GLN A 20 2.45 10.34 5.79
N SER A 21 1.73 11.41 5.41
CA SER A 21 0.29 11.58 5.55
C SER A 21 -0.51 11.03 4.36
N LEU A 22 0.12 10.84 3.20
CA LEU A 22 -0.50 10.32 1.99
C LEU A 22 -1.19 8.97 2.23
N GLY A 23 -2.49 8.90 1.92
CA GLY A 23 -3.32 7.72 2.10
C GLY A 23 -3.90 7.56 3.52
N LYS A 24 -3.32 8.22 4.53
CA LYS A 24 -3.81 8.19 5.92
C LYS A 24 -4.83 9.29 6.21
N VAL A 25 -4.63 10.45 5.58
CA VAL A 25 -5.38 11.69 5.83
C VAL A 25 -5.90 12.26 4.50
N SER A 26 -7.00 13.01 4.53
CA SER A 26 -7.57 13.66 3.34
C SER A 26 -6.67 14.80 2.83
N PHE A 27 -6.82 15.20 1.56
CA PHE A 27 -6.07 16.34 1.03
C PHE A 27 -6.52 17.66 1.65
N GLU A 28 -7.76 17.72 2.10
CA GLU A 28 -8.39 18.84 2.78
C GLU A 28 -7.74 19.07 4.15
N ASP A 29 -7.59 18.01 4.94
CA ASP A 29 -6.95 18.07 6.26
C ASP A 29 -5.44 18.36 6.15
N MET A 30 -4.75 17.73 5.18
CA MET A 30 -3.34 18.05 4.89
C MET A 30 -3.17 19.53 4.53
N ALA A 31 -4.08 20.07 3.74
CA ALA A 31 -4.04 21.46 3.32
C ALA A 31 -4.29 22.43 4.49
N ALA A 32 -5.23 22.09 5.38
CA ALA A 32 -5.49 22.84 6.60
C ALA A 32 -4.25 22.88 7.52
N TYR A 33 -3.57 21.74 7.71
CA TYR A 33 -2.34 21.67 8.51
C TYR A 33 -1.19 22.51 7.91
N LEU A 34 -1.04 22.48 6.58
CA LEU A 34 0.04 23.18 5.88
C LEU A 34 -0.25 24.66 5.59
N GLY A 35 -1.47 25.13 5.88
CA GLY A 35 -1.93 26.48 5.52
C GLY A 35 -1.91 26.72 4.00
N ARG A 36 -2.26 25.70 3.20
CA ARG A 36 -2.28 25.76 1.72
C ARG A 36 -3.66 25.40 1.20
N SER A 37 -3.91 25.58 -0.10
CA SER A 37 -5.16 25.10 -0.71
C SER A 37 -5.08 23.58 -0.99
N PRO A 38 -6.19 22.83 -0.86
CA PRO A 38 -6.23 21.40 -1.19
C PRO A 38 -5.75 21.09 -2.61
N MET A 39 -6.08 21.96 -3.57
CA MET A 39 -5.62 21.84 -4.96
C MET A 39 -4.10 21.97 -5.09
N SER A 40 -3.47 22.85 -4.30
CA SER A 40 -2.01 23.02 -4.30
C SER A 40 -1.32 21.75 -3.81
N VAL A 41 -1.83 21.12 -2.75
CA VAL A 41 -1.34 19.84 -2.23
C VAL A 41 -1.50 18.72 -3.27
N ARG A 42 -2.69 18.61 -3.89
CA ARG A 42 -2.95 17.62 -4.96
C ARG A 42 -1.97 17.77 -6.14
N LEU A 43 -1.77 18.99 -6.63
CA LEU A 43 -0.85 19.25 -7.74
C LEU A 43 0.61 18.95 -7.37
N PHE A 44 1.00 19.21 -6.12
CA PHE A 44 2.34 18.88 -5.64
C PHE A 44 2.60 17.38 -5.66
N VAL A 45 1.69 16.60 -5.09
CA VAL A 45 1.73 15.12 -5.08
C VAL A 45 1.81 14.57 -6.50
N LEU A 46 0.95 15.07 -7.40
CA LEU A 46 0.90 14.64 -8.81
C LEU A 46 2.22 14.91 -9.55
N ARG A 47 2.75 16.14 -9.46
CA ARG A 47 3.99 16.52 -10.17
C ARG A 47 5.22 15.78 -9.68
N ARG A 48 5.25 15.42 -8.39
CA ARG A 48 6.35 14.66 -7.79
C ARG A 48 6.14 13.15 -7.84
N ARG A 49 5.03 12.68 -8.44
CA ARG A 49 4.68 11.25 -8.52
C ARG A 49 4.75 10.56 -7.15
N MET A 50 4.37 11.28 -6.09
CA MET A 50 4.39 10.74 -4.74
C MET A 50 3.32 9.65 -4.63
N THR A 51 3.72 8.48 -4.15
CA THR A 51 2.81 7.38 -3.85
C THR A 51 2.66 7.25 -2.34
N PRO A 52 1.45 6.96 -1.83
CA PRO A 52 1.29 6.54 -0.45
C PRO A 52 2.25 5.38 -0.15
N GLY A 53 2.93 5.45 0.99
CA GLY A 53 3.67 4.30 1.51
C GLY A 53 2.71 3.15 1.87
N PRO A 54 3.24 1.98 2.27
CA PRO A 54 2.41 0.89 2.78
C PRO A 54 1.53 1.40 3.93
N LEU A 55 0.21 1.30 3.78
CA LEU A 55 -0.73 1.68 4.84
C LEU A 55 -0.85 0.56 5.88
N VAL A 56 -0.63 -0.68 5.45
CA VAL A 56 -0.66 -1.84 6.32
C VAL A 56 0.72 -2.05 6.94
N LYS A 57 0.80 -2.14 8.27
CA LYS A 57 2.07 -2.37 9.00
C LYS A 57 2.75 -3.69 8.59
N ARG A 58 1.98 -4.76 8.38
CA ARG A 58 2.46 -6.07 7.92
C ARG A 58 1.66 -6.56 6.71
N ASN A 59 2.36 -6.85 5.62
CA ASN A 59 1.71 -7.32 4.40
C ASN A 59 1.74 -8.84 4.31
N LEU A 60 0.70 -9.47 4.86
CA LEU A 60 0.54 -10.93 4.90
C LEU A 60 0.59 -11.59 3.51
N LEU A 61 0.15 -10.88 2.46
CA LEU A 61 0.24 -11.40 1.10
C LEU A 61 1.70 -11.47 0.65
N MET A 62 2.49 -10.46 0.98
CA MET A 62 3.91 -10.42 0.62
C MET A 62 4.72 -11.48 1.38
N GLU A 63 4.42 -11.71 2.66
CA GLU A 63 5.00 -12.80 3.44
C GLU A 63 4.70 -14.16 2.79
N MET A 64 3.44 -14.42 2.44
CA MET A 64 3.04 -15.65 1.73
C MET A 64 3.79 -15.81 0.40
N LEU A 65 3.92 -14.74 -0.39
CA LEU A 65 4.66 -14.79 -1.65
C LEU A 65 6.15 -15.09 -1.42
N LYS A 66 6.77 -14.55 -0.38
CA LYS A 66 8.17 -14.84 -0.01
C LYS A 66 8.39 -16.30 0.39
N LEU A 67 7.38 -16.96 0.97
CA LEU A 67 7.47 -18.39 1.29
C LEU A 67 7.57 -19.24 0.02
N LYS A 68 6.86 -18.85 -1.05
CA LYS A 68 6.81 -19.64 -2.29
C LYS A 68 7.87 -19.23 -3.31
N PHE A 69 8.18 -17.94 -3.39
CA PHE A 69 9.06 -17.35 -4.40
C PHE A 69 10.29 -16.75 -3.74
N ARG A 70 11.48 -17.08 -4.25
CA ARG A 70 12.74 -16.40 -3.88
C ARG A 70 12.71 -14.91 -4.23
N HIS A 71 12.07 -14.57 -5.35
CA HIS A 71 11.86 -13.21 -5.82
C HIS A 71 10.35 -12.95 -6.01
N PRO A 72 9.65 -12.41 -5.00
CA PRO A 72 8.22 -12.11 -5.09
C PRO A 72 7.85 -11.12 -6.21
N GLU A 73 8.81 -10.33 -6.72
CA GLU A 73 8.56 -9.43 -7.86
C GLU A 73 8.33 -10.16 -9.19
N GLU A 74 8.78 -11.42 -9.30
CA GLU A 74 8.60 -12.22 -10.52
C GLU A 74 7.17 -12.76 -10.65
N PHE A 75 6.38 -12.73 -9.57
CA PHE A 75 5.00 -13.20 -9.63
C PHE A 75 4.13 -12.20 -10.41
N THR A 76 3.85 -12.56 -11.66
CA THR A 76 2.90 -11.84 -12.50
C THR A 76 1.55 -12.58 -12.51
N PRO A 77 0.49 -11.99 -11.93
CA PRO A 77 -0.83 -12.62 -11.90
C PRO A 77 -1.35 -12.92 -13.31
N THR A 78 -1.75 -14.16 -13.54
CA THR A 78 -2.34 -14.58 -14.82
C THR A 78 -3.87 -14.41 -14.81
N ARG A 79 -4.51 -14.56 -15.98
CA ARG A 79 -5.98 -14.59 -16.04
C ARG A 79 -6.59 -15.74 -15.23
N ALA A 80 -5.90 -16.89 -15.18
CA ALA A 80 -6.31 -18.04 -14.37
C ALA A 80 -6.31 -17.69 -12.88
N PHE A 81 -5.22 -17.08 -12.40
CA PHE A 81 -5.11 -16.60 -11.02
C PHE A 81 -6.30 -15.72 -10.61
N TYR A 82 -6.65 -14.70 -11.41
CA TYR A 82 -7.76 -13.81 -11.07
C TYR A 82 -9.12 -14.53 -11.06
N LYS A 83 -9.30 -15.51 -11.95
CA LYS A 83 -10.54 -16.29 -12.03
C LYS A 83 -10.69 -17.24 -10.85
N GLU A 84 -9.62 -17.90 -10.45
CA GLU A 84 -9.62 -18.90 -9.38
C GLU A 84 -9.64 -18.26 -7.99
N THR A 85 -8.88 -17.18 -7.79
CA THR A 85 -8.86 -16.48 -6.50
C THR A 85 -10.05 -15.55 -6.30
N GLY A 86 -10.74 -15.17 -7.38
CA GLY A 86 -11.81 -14.17 -7.36
C GLY A 86 -11.33 -12.75 -7.04
N ILE A 87 -10.01 -12.52 -6.97
CA ILE A 87 -9.43 -11.20 -6.69
C ILE A 87 -9.44 -10.37 -7.98
N GLY A 88 -9.98 -9.15 -7.92
CA GLY A 88 -9.90 -8.21 -9.04
C GLY A 88 -8.48 -7.67 -9.25
N GLN A 89 -8.11 -7.33 -10.49
CA GLN A 89 -6.76 -6.84 -10.84
C GLN A 89 -6.31 -5.65 -9.99
N ARG A 90 -7.17 -4.63 -9.84
CA ARG A 90 -6.87 -3.46 -9.01
C ARG A 90 -6.74 -3.83 -7.53
N ARG A 91 -7.59 -4.75 -7.05
CA ARG A 91 -7.56 -5.23 -5.67
C ARG A 91 -6.24 -5.95 -5.39
N TRP A 92 -5.79 -6.82 -6.29
CA TRP A 92 -4.50 -7.49 -6.18
C TRP A 92 -3.35 -6.49 -5.98
N TRP A 93 -3.26 -5.46 -6.82
CA TRP A 93 -2.18 -4.47 -6.69
C TRP A 93 -2.30 -3.62 -5.42
N ASP A 94 -3.53 -3.30 -4.97
CA ASP A 94 -3.73 -2.65 -3.67
C ASP A 94 -3.21 -3.52 -2.51
N LEU A 95 -3.37 -4.85 -2.59
CA LEU A 95 -2.86 -5.80 -1.60
C LEU A 95 -1.33 -5.96 -1.71
N TYR A 96 -0.81 -6.14 -2.93
CA TYR A 96 0.62 -6.36 -3.20
C TYR A 96 1.48 -5.21 -2.67
N TYR A 97 1.07 -3.96 -2.90
CA TYR A 97 1.77 -2.78 -2.38
C TYR A 97 1.43 -2.43 -0.92
N GLY A 98 0.63 -3.25 -0.22
CA GLY A 98 0.25 -3.01 1.17
C GLY A 98 -0.60 -1.74 1.35
N ARG A 99 -1.35 -1.33 0.33
CA ARG A 99 -2.29 -0.19 0.41
C ARG A 99 -3.55 -0.58 1.17
N LYS A 100 -3.93 -1.86 1.09
CA LYS A 100 -5.08 -2.45 1.79
C LYS A 100 -4.70 -3.78 2.41
N SER A 101 -5.37 -4.13 3.51
CA SER A 101 -5.23 -5.44 4.13
C SER A 101 -5.95 -6.51 3.33
N ILE A 102 -5.34 -7.70 3.28
CA ILE A 102 -5.94 -8.91 2.71
C ILE A 102 -6.99 -9.44 3.68
N THR A 103 -8.13 -9.89 3.15
CA THR A 103 -9.16 -10.57 3.94
C THR A 103 -8.82 -12.05 4.11
N GLY A 104 -9.41 -12.72 5.12
CA GLY A 104 -9.19 -14.17 5.32
C GLY A 104 -9.56 -15.01 4.10
N LYS A 105 -10.66 -14.68 3.41
CA LYS A 105 -11.11 -15.39 2.19
C LYS A 105 -10.14 -15.21 1.02
N GLU A 106 -9.65 -13.99 0.82
CA GLU A 106 -8.64 -13.71 -0.21
C GLU A 106 -7.33 -14.44 0.13
N TYR A 107 -6.95 -14.48 1.41
CA TYR A 107 -5.76 -15.18 1.87
C TYR A 107 -5.83 -16.68 1.59
N THR A 108 -6.94 -17.34 1.95
CA THR A 108 -7.11 -18.78 1.72
C THR A 108 -7.12 -19.09 0.22
N ALA A 109 -7.82 -18.30 -0.59
CA ALA A 109 -7.88 -18.51 -2.03
C ALA A 109 -6.51 -18.39 -2.71
N VAL A 110 -5.68 -17.42 -2.29
CA VAL A 110 -4.31 -17.27 -2.82
C VAL A 110 -3.41 -18.41 -2.33
N ALA A 111 -3.52 -18.81 -1.06
CA ALA A 111 -2.75 -19.93 -0.51
C ALA A 111 -3.07 -21.24 -1.23
N GLU A 112 -4.35 -21.53 -1.48
CA GLU A 112 -4.83 -22.68 -2.25
C GLU A 112 -4.27 -22.65 -3.67
N TYR A 113 -4.33 -21.51 -4.37
CA TYR A 113 -3.79 -21.37 -5.72
C TYR A 113 -2.27 -21.61 -5.78
N LEU A 114 -1.52 -21.13 -4.78
CA LEU A 114 -0.07 -21.31 -4.71
C LEU A 114 0.34 -22.69 -4.17
N GLY A 115 -0.63 -23.52 -3.75
CA GLY A 115 -0.39 -24.82 -3.11
C GLY A 115 0.42 -24.69 -1.82
N ILE A 116 0.19 -23.64 -1.04
CA ILE A 116 0.78 -23.44 0.29
C ILE A 116 -0.23 -23.94 1.31
N THR A 117 0.17 -24.83 2.20
CA THR A 117 -0.79 -25.31 3.22
C THR A 117 -1.07 -24.17 4.21
N ILE A 118 -2.34 -24.03 4.61
CA ILE A 118 -2.75 -23.00 5.58
C ILE A 118 -1.97 -23.15 6.89
N GLN A 119 -1.53 -24.37 7.21
CA GLN A 119 -0.69 -24.72 8.35
C GLN A 119 0.69 -24.05 8.29
N GLU A 120 1.45 -24.21 7.19
CA GLU A 120 2.77 -23.56 7.00
C GLU A 120 2.66 -22.02 7.04
N ALA A 121 1.57 -21.49 6.48
CA ALA A 121 1.23 -20.08 6.52
C ALA A 121 0.83 -19.58 7.92
N PHE A 122 0.32 -20.45 8.80
CA PHE A 122 -0.07 -20.08 10.17
C PHE A 122 1.10 -20.26 11.14
N GLU A 123 1.88 -21.33 11.00
CA GLU A 123 3.06 -21.65 11.82
C GLU A 123 4.19 -20.63 11.62
N SER A 124 4.49 -20.23 10.38
CA SER A 124 5.41 -19.12 10.10
C SER A 124 4.99 -17.82 10.80
N ARG A 125 3.69 -17.54 10.83
CA ARG A 125 3.14 -16.34 11.48
C ARG A 125 3.15 -16.41 13.00
N GLN A 126 2.98 -17.60 13.58
CA GLN A 126 3.14 -17.79 15.03
C GLN A 126 4.60 -17.59 15.44
N LEU A 127 5.57 -18.15 14.69
CA LEU A 127 7.00 -17.98 14.99
C LEU A 127 7.42 -16.51 14.98
N GLU A 128 7.00 -15.72 13.97
CA GLU A 128 7.30 -14.27 13.92
C GLU A 128 6.64 -13.45 15.05
N LEU A 129 5.49 -13.89 15.58
CA LEU A 129 4.82 -13.24 16.72
C LEU A 129 5.61 -13.36 18.04
N PHE A 130 6.44 -14.39 18.18
CA PHE A 130 7.24 -14.63 19.39
C PHE A 130 8.68 -14.11 19.30
N GLU A 131 9.12 -13.70 18.10
CA GLU A 131 10.47 -13.13 17.88
C GLU A 131 10.52 -11.59 18.02
N GLU A 132 9.38 -10.90 18.07
CA GLU A 132 9.33 -9.48 18.42
C GLU A 132 9.53 -9.27 19.93
N LYS A 133 10.78 -8.98 20.34
CA LYS A 133 11.13 -8.39 21.63
C LYS A 133 11.47 -6.90 21.49
#